data_AF-A0A9E5DE51-F1
#
_entry.id   AF-A0A9E5DE51-F1
#
_cell.length_a   1.000
_cell.length_b   1.000
_cell.length_c   1.000
_cell.angle_alpha   90.00
_cell.angle_beta   90.00
_cell.angle_gamma   90.00
#
_symmetry.space_group_name_H-M   'P 1'
#
loop_
_entity.id
_entity.type
_entity.pdbx_description
1 polymer ?
#
loop_
_entity_poly.entity_id
_entity_poly.type
_entity_poly.pdbx_seq_one_letter_code
_entity_poly.pdbx_strand_id
1 'polypeptide(L)'
;MIEIVAASFLIGFSGAASPGPMTASVLGLGARPAGRFVAGLIAGHGIPEAAMVAAIAFGVRDIPQINLVALLGSGVLIAFGAVQLLQAGESVAVKEETRAPVVLGLACTLGNPYWWVWWLTFGVGFLALHPAFLEFYVGHIGADIVFLGLLAVAVSRGANVLGTHYKKVVQASGLAMILFGLYFILTILFS
;
A
#
# COMPACT_ATOMS: atom_id res chain seq x y z
N MET A 1 -6.68 8.82 -24.52
CA MET A 1 -5.39 8.94 -23.79
C MET A 1 -5.57 9.57 -22.42
N ILE A 2 -6.04 10.83 -22.31
CA ILE A 2 -6.32 11.48 -21.00
C ILE A 2 -7.35 10.70 -20.17
N GLU A 3 -8.38 10.15 -20.80
CA GLU A 3 -9.41 9.35 -20.12
C GLU A 3 -8.84 8.14 -19.39
N ILE A 4 -7.80 7.49 -19.94
CA ILE A 4 -7.15 6.33 -19.31
C ILE A 4 -6.33 6.77 -18.12
N VAL A 5 -5.59 7.88 -18.24
CA VAL A 5 -4.88 8.48 -17.11
C VAL A 5 -5.85 8.82 -15.98
N ALA A 6 -6.98 9.45 -16.31
CA ALA A 6 -8.01 9.82 -15.34
C ALA A 6 -8.69 8.60 -14.69
N ALA A 7 -9.07 7.59 -15.49
CA ALA A 7 -9.67 6.37 -14.98
C ALA A 7 -8.69 5.60 -14.09
N SER A 8 -7.45 5.41 -14.54
CA SER A 8 -6.40 4.77 -13.76
C SER A 8 -6.13 5.52 -12.46
N PHE A 9 -6.08 6.85 -12.50
CA PHE A 9 -5.91 7.69 -11.32
C PHE A 9 -7.06 7.51 -10.32
N LEU A 10 -8.32 7.59 -10.77
CA LEU A 10 -9.48 7.49 -9.87
C LEU A 10 -9.57 6.11 -9.22
N ILE A 11 -9.29 5.06 -9.98
CA ILE A 11 -9.35 3.68 -9.49
C ILE A 11 -8.14 3.38 -8.60
N GLY A 12 -6.94 3.78 -9.01
CA GLY A 12 -5.72 3.70 -8.21
C GLY A 12 -5.86 4.44 -6.88
N PHE A 13 -6.49 5.62 -6.87
CA PHE A 13 -6.73 6.38 -5.64
C PHE A 13 -7.58 5.62 -4.64
N SER A 14 -8.60 4.89 -5.12
CA SER A 14 -9.42 4.03 -4.27
C SER A 14 -8.63 2.84 -3.71
N GLY A 15 -7.69 2.29 -4.49
CA GLY A 15 -6.78 1.23 -4.06
C GLY A 15 -5.79 1.72 -3.00
N ALA A 16 -5.15 2.86 -3.23
CA ALA A 16 -4.24 3.52 -2.30
C ALA A 16 -4.90 3.86 -0.96
N ALA A 17 -6.20 4.18 -0.99
CA ALA A 17 -6.99 4.48 0.21
C ALA A 17 -7.27 3.27 1.11
N SER A 18 -7.04 2.04 0.64
CA SER A 18 -7.23 0.85 1.45
C SER A 18 -6.21 0.78 2.61
N PRO A 19 -6.61 0.32 3.83
CA PRO A 19 -5.67 0.16 4.93
C PRO A 19 -4.65 -0.93 4.63
N GLY A 20 -3.38 -0.55 4.52
CA GLY A 20 -2.29 -1.48 4.21
C GLY A 20 -0.95 -1.08 4.86
N PRO A 21 0.12 -1.86 4.59
CA PRO A 21 1.42 -1.66 5.22
C PRO A 21 2.00 -0.26 4.97
N MET A 22 1.85 0.29 3.76
CA MET A 22 2.31 1.65 3.45
C MET A 22 1.56 2.73 4.26
N THR A 23 0.23 2.63 4.33
CA THR A 23 -0.61 3.53 5.15
C THR A 23 -0.18 3.47 6.62
N ALA A 24 0.07 2.26 7.15
CA ALA A 24 0.58 2.07 8.50
C ALA A 24 1.94 2.72 8.73
N SER A 25 2.87 2.59 7.78
CA SER A 25 4.19 3.23 7.84
C SER A 25 4.07 4.76 7.88
N VAL A 26 3.15 5.35 7.11
CA VAL A 26 2.92 6.81 7.13
C VAL A 26 2.27 7.25 8.45
N LEU A 27 1.25 6.52 8.93
CA LEU A 27 0.60 6.81 10.22
C LEU A 27 1.60 6.76 11.39
N GLY A 28 2.55 5.82 11.36
CA GLY A 28 3.59 5.66 12.37
C GLY A 28 4.55 6.84 12.51
N LEU A 29 4.62 7.74 11.52
CA LEU A 29 5.45 8.96 11.61
C LEU A 29 4.91 9.97 12.63
N GLY A 30 3.59 10.01 12.84
CA GLY A 30 2.92 11.01 13.67
C GLY A 30 3.29 12.45 13.26
N ALA A 31 3.68 13.27 14.22
CA ALA A 31 4.01 14.68 13.98
C ALA A 31 5.38 14.93 13.31
N ARG A 32 6.14 13.88 12.96
CA ARG A 32 7.48 14.02 12.38
C ARG A 32 7.43 14.50 10.91
N PRO A 33 8.49 15.15 10.40
CA PRO A 33 8.59 15.51 8.99
C PRO A 33 8.52 14.27 8.09
N ALA A 34 7.46 14.18 7.28
CA ALA A 34 7.16 12.99 6.49
C ALA A 34 7.68 13.03 5.04
N GLY A 35 8.00 14.22 4.50
CA GLY A 35 8.20 14.41 3.06
C GLY A 35 9.24 13.47 2.41
N ARG A 36 10.47 13.43 2.93
CA ARG A 36 11.55 12.58 2.35
C ARG A 36 11.26 11.09 2.52
N PHE A 37 10.74 10.70 3.67
CA PHE A 37 10.40 9.31 3.95
C PHE A 37 9.29 8.82 3.02
N VAL A 38 8.21 9.60 2.89
CA VAL A 38 7.05 9.26 2.05
C VAL A 38 7.44 9.25 0.58
N ALA A 39 8.25 10.20 0.11
CA ALA A 39 8.77 10.18 -1.25
C ALA A 39 9.60 8.91 -1.54
N GLY A 40 10.45 8.50 -0.60
CA GLY A 40 11.18 7.24 -0.70
C GLY A 40 10.26 6.01 -0.70
N LEU A 41 9.23 6.01 0.15
CA LEU A 41 8.24 4.93 0.24
C LEU A 41 7.49 4.76 -1.08
N ILE A 42 7.02 5.87 -1.67
CA ILE A 42 6.36 5.89 -2.98
C ILE A 42 7.32 5.42 -4.09
N ALA A 43 8.58 5.88 -4.07
CA ALA A 43 9.57 5.45 -5.05
C ALA A 43 9.82 3.93 -4.98
N GLY A 44 9.88 3.37 -3.77
CA GLY A 44 9.98 1.93 -3.54
C GLY A 44 8.78 1.14 -4.05
N HIS A 45 7.57 1.69 -3.88
CA HIS A 45 6.32 1.12 -4.37
C HIS A 45 6.21 1.13 -5.88
N GLY A 46 6.58 2.25 -6.52
CA GLY A 46 6.50 2.39 -7.98
C GLY A 46 7.38 1.41 -8.76
N ILE A 47 8.40 0.81 -8.13
CA ILE A 47 9.27 -0.20 -8.76
C ILE A 47 8.50 -1.51 -9.06
N PRO A 48 7.92 -2.23 -8.06
CA PRO A 48 7.03 -3.37 -8.32
C PRO A 48 5.91 -3.06 -9.30
N GLU A 49 5.33 -1.86 -9.25
CA GLU A 49 4.24 -1.48 -10.15
C GLU A 49 4.69 -1.36 -11.59
N ALA A 50 5.80 -0.66 -11.84
CA ALA A 50 6.39 -0.57 -13.17
C ALA A 50 6.74 -1.97 -13.71
N ALA A 51 7.30 -2.83 -12.85
CA ALA A 51 7.61 -4.21 -13.21
C ALA A 51 6.35 -5.01 -13.55
N MET A 52 5.26 -4.84 -12.80
CA MET A 52 3.99 -5.50 -13.07
C MET A 52 3.34 -5.03 -14.37
N VAL A 53 3.31 -3.71 -14.62
CA VAL A 53 2.82 -3.15 -15.90
C VAL A 53 3.61 -3.71 -17.07
N ALA A 54 4.94 -3.74 -16.96
CA ALA A 54 5.80 -4.31 -17.99
C ALA A 54 5.54 -5.80 -18.19
N ALA A 55 5.41 -6.58 -17.11
CA ALA A 55 5.08 -8.00 -17.17
C ALA A 55 3.75 -8.25 -17.89
N ILE A 56 2.73 -7.47 -17.58
CA ILE A 56 1.41 -7.53 -18.25
C ILE A 56 1.53 -7.16 -19.73
N ALA A 57 2.39 -6.20 -20.08
CA ALA A 57 2.67 -5.83 -21.47
C ALA A 57 3.36 -6.97 -22.24
N PHE A 58 4.21 -7.76 -21.58
CA PHE A 58 4.82 -8.97 -22.14
C PHE A 58 3.92 -10.22 -22.09
N GLY A 59 2.67 -10.06 -21.64
CA GLY A 59 1.66 -11.13 -21.68
C GLY A 59 1.49 -11.94 -20.41
N VAL A 60 2.06 -11.51 -19.27
CA VAL A 60 1.71 -12.09 -17.97
C VAL A 60 0.25 -11.77 -17.66
N ARG A 61 -0.53 -12.81 -17.37
CA ARG A 61 -1.96 -12.71 -17.04
C ARG A 61 -2.30 -13.33 -15.69
N ASP A 62 -1.49 -14.29 -15.24
CA ASP A 62 -1.64 -14.99 -13.99
C ASP A 62 -0.28 -15.24 -13.33
N ILE A 63 -0.30 -15.51 -12.02
CA ILE A 63 0.87 -15.95 -11.27
C ILE A 63 0.55 -17.31 -10.69
N PRO A 64 1.34 -18.35 -11.02
CA PRO A 64 1.12 -19.65 -10.43
C PRO A 64 1.30 -19.56 -8.90
N GLN A 65 0.51 -20.33 -8.16
CA GLN A 65 0.49 -20.31 -6.69
C GLN A 65 0.10 -18.96 -6.07
N ILE A 66 -0.79 -18.18 -6.70
CA ILE A 66 -1.33 -16.93 -6.14
C ILE A 66 -1.88 -17.07 -4.71
N ASN A 67 -2.46 -18.23 -4.36
CA ASN A 67 -2.92 -18.51 -3.00
C ASN A 67 -1.78 -18.52 -1.98
N LEU A 68 -0.60 -19.03 -2.34
CA LEU A 68 0.58 -19.00 -1.46
C LEU A 68 1.07 -17.57 -1.26
N VAL A 69 1.14 -16.79 -2.33
CA VAL A 69 1.52 -15.36 -2.28
C VAL A 69 0.55 -14.58 -1.40
N ALA A 70 -0.75 -14.79 -1.59
CA ALA A 70 -1.79 -14.15 -0.80
C ALA A 70 -1.74 -14.59 0.68
N LEU A 71 -1.45 -15.86 0.97
CA LEU A 71 -1.29 -16.35 2.34
C LEU A 71 -0.08 -15.72 3.05
N LEU A 72 1.08 -15.68 2.38
CA LEU A 72 2.28 -15.04 2.91
C LEU A 72 2.07 -13.54 3.15
N GLY A 73 1.47 -12.84 2.18
CA GLY A 73 1.14 -11.43 2.32
C GLY A 73 0.14 -11.17 3.45
N SER A 74 -0.83 -12.05 3.65
CA SER A 74 -1.77 -11.95 4.77
C SER A 74 -1.08 -12.07 6.12
N GLY A 75 -0.08 -12.96 6.24
CA GLY A 75 0.78 -13.06 7.41
C GLY A 75 1.55 -11.77 7.67
N VAL A 76 2.12 -11.15 6.62
CA VAL A 76 2.78 -9.84 6.71
C VAL A 76 1.79 -8.77 7.18
N LEU A 77 0.59 -8.73 6.63
CA LEU A 77 -0.44 -7.76 6.98
C LEU A 77 -0.85 -7.86 8.47
N ILE A 78 -1.02 -9.09 8.98
CA ILE A 78 -1.28 -9.34 10.40
C ILE A 78 -0.10 -8.90 11.26
N ALA A 79 1.13 -9.21 10.85
CA ALA A 79 2.33 -8.83 11.61
C ALA A 79 2.47 -7.30 11.74
N PHE A 80 2.33 -6.56 10.64
CA PHE A 80 2.33 -5.10 10.66
C PHE A 80 1.18 -4.54 11.50
N GLY A 81 -0.02 -5.14 11.40
CA GLY A 81 -1.17 -4.72 12.20
C GLY A 81 -0.96 -4.93 13.70
N ALA A 82 -0.35 -6.06 14.09
CA ALA A 82 -0.01 -6.36 15.48
C ALA A 82 1.06 -5.40 16.02
N VAL A 83 2.10 -5.12 15.23
CA VAL A 83 3.11 -4.11 15.58
C VAL A 83 2.47 -2.74 15.80
N GLN A 84 1.58 -2.31 14.91
CA GLN A 84 0.86 -1.03 15.09
C GLN A 84 0.01 -1.02 16.36
N LEU A 85 -0.71 -2.10 16.66
CA LEU A 85 -1.56 -2.18 17.86
C LEU A 85 -0.76 -2.12 19.17
N LEU A 86 0.34 -2.89 19.23
CA LEU A 86 1.15 -3.05 20.44
C LEU A 86 2.03 -1.84 20.70
N GLN A 87 2.54 -1.19 19.66
CA GLN A 87 3.50 -0.10 19.80
C GLN A 87 2.87 1.30 19.61
N ALA A 88 1.54 1.40 19.42
CA ALA A 88 0.85 2.67 19.27
C ALA A 88 1.00 3.58 20.51
N GLY A 89 1.81 4.64 20.37
CA GLY A 89 2.01 5.66 21.41
C GLY A 89 3.37 5.60 22.08
N GLU A 90 4.09 4.48 21.94
CA GLU A 90 5.54 4.60 21.89
C GLU A 90 5.86 5.34 20.61
N SER A 91 6.88 6.20 20.60
CA SER A 91 7.46 6.61 19.34
C SER A 91 8.02 5.35 18.73
N VAL A 92 7.16 4.58 18.01
CA VAL A 92 7.53 3.36 17.31
C VAL A 92 8.82 3.73 16.65
N ALA A 93 9.85 3.06 17.12
CA ALA A 93 11.21 3.39 16.88
C ALA A 93 11.45 3.09 15.40
N VAL A 94 11.02 4.02 14.56
CA VAL A 94 11.67 4.46 13.34
C VAL A 94 13.07 4.97 13.77
N LYS A 95 13.88 4.07 14.35
CA LYS A 95 15.23 4.30 14.85
C LYS A 95 16.24 3.57 13.96
N GLU A 96 15.81 2.60 13.14
CA GLU A 96 16.67 1.97 12.11
C GLU A 96 16.01 1.85 10.74
N GLU A 97 14.72 1.47 10.66
CA GLU A 97 14.00 1.25 9.39
C GLU A 97 13.82 2.53 8.54
N THR A 98 13.99 3.71 9.16
CA THR A 98 14.04 5.01 8.49
C THR A 98 15.16 5.19 7.47
N ARG A 99 16.21 4.37 7.52
CA ARG A 99 17.38 4.57 6.66
C ARG A 99 17.15 4.13 5.21
N ALA A 100 16.12 3.34 4.93
CA ALA A 100 15.85 2.81 3.59
C ALA A 100 14.35 2.83 3.23
N PRO A 101 13.71 4.02 3.13
CA PRO A 101 12.28 4.12 2.82
C PRO A 101 11.90 3.47 1.48
N VAL A 102 12.82 3.43 0.52
CA VAL A 102 12.62 2.73 -0.77
C VAL A 102 12.50 1.22 -0.57
N VAL A 103 13.36 0.63 0.26
CA VAL A 103 13.30 -0.82 0.57
C VAL A 103 12.01 -1.14 1.30
N LEU A 104 11.63 -0.29 2.26
CA LEU A 104 10.36 -0.45 2.97
C LEU A 104 9.17 -0.37 2.01
N GLY A 105 9.15 0.57 1.09
CA GLY A 105 8.08 0.69 0.09
C GLY A 105 7.95 -0.56 -0.78
N LEU A 106 9.08 -1.10 -1.24
CA LEU A 106 9.12 -2.35 -2.00
C LEU A 106 8.60 -3.53 -1.16
N ALA A 107 9.08 -3.68 0.08
CA ALA A 107 8.67 -4.75 0.98
C ALA A 107 7.18 -4.68 1.34
N CYS A 108 6.68 -3.48 1.66
CA CYS A 108 5.27 -3.22 1.94
C CYS A 108 4.39 -3.56 0.74
N THR A 109 4.85 -3.30 -0.49
CA THR A 109 4.10 -3.58 -1.72
C THR A 109 4.02 -5.07 -2.00
N LEU A 110 5.17 -5.75 -2.06
CA LEU A 110 5.24 -7.18 -2.34
C LEU A 110 4.61 -8.03 -1.23
N GLY A 111 4.69 -7.57 0.02
CA GLY A 111 4.06 -8.20 1.17
C GLY A 111 2.57 -7.90 1.31
N ASN A 112 1.98 -7.07 0.44
CA ASN A 112 0.55 -6.77 0.48
C ASN A 112 -0.24 -7.71 -0.45
N PRO A 113 -1.06 -8.64 0.07
CA PRO A 113 -1.82 -9.57 -0.77
C PRO A 113 -2.84 -8.84 -1.66
N TYR A 114 -3.35 -7.69 -1.19
CA TYR A 114 -4.27 -6.85 -1.95
C TYR A 114 -3.64 -6.33 -3.25
N TRP A 115 -2.35 -5.97 -3.23
CA TRP A 115 -1.65 -5.48 -4.41
C TRP A 115 -1.62 -6.53 -5.52
N TRP A 116 -1.28 -7.78 -5.18
CA TRP A 116 -1.27 -8.89 -6.12
C TRP A 116 -2.65 -9.17 -6.70
N VAL A 117 -3.68 -9.24 -5.83
CA VAL A 117 -5.05 -9.50 -6.27
C VAL A 117 -5.54 -8.38 -7.19
N TRP A 118 -5.28 -7.11 -6.85
CA TRP A 118 -5.71 -5.97 -7.65
C TRP A 118 -5.09 -5.99 -9.06
N TRP A 119 -3.77 -6.24 -9.15
CA TRP A 119 -3.07 -6.27 -10.43
C TRP A 119 -3.50 -7.45 -11.31
N LEU A 120 -3.67 -8.64 -10.73
CA LEU A 120 -4.06 -9.84 -11.49
C LEU A 120 -5.55 -9.92 -11.82
N THR A 121 -6.38 -9.06 -11.23
CA THR A 121 -7.81 -8.98 -11.57
C THR A 121 -8.06 -7.74 -12.42
N PHE A 122 -8.19 -6.58 -11.78
CA PHE A 122 -8.51 -5.33 -12.43
C PHE A 122 -7.40 -4.89 -13.39
N GLY A 123 -6.14 -4.90 -12.94
CA GLY A 123 -5.00 -4.43 -13.73
C GLY A 123 -4.86 -5.18 -15.07
N VAL A 124 -4.80 -6.52 -15.02
CA VAL A 124 -4.76 -7.38 -16.21
C VAL A 124 -5.99 -7.18 -17.09
N GLY A 125 -7.19 -7.17 -16.52
CA GLY A 125 -8.44 -7.03 -17.28
C GLY A 125 -8.54 -5.68 -18.00
N PHE A 126 -8.21 -4.58 -17.31
CA PHE A 126 -8.24 -3.24 -17.88
C PHE A 126 -7.21 -3.08 -19.00
N LEU A 127 -5.96 -3.50 -18.76
CA LEU A 127 -4.87 -3.36 -19.73
C LEU A 127 -5.02 -4.32 -20.93
N ALA A 128 -5.78 -5.41 -20.80
CA ALA A 128 -6.16 -6.26 -21.94
C ALA A 128 -7.14 -5.54 -22.88
N LEU A 129 -8.07 -4.75 -22.35
CA LEU A 129 -9.04 -3.97 -23.14
C LEU A 129 -8.46 -2.65 -23.65
N HIS A 130 -7.55 -2.05 -22.89
CA HIS A 130 -6.97 -0.74 -23.15
C HIS A 130 -5.45 -0.79 -22.99
N PRO A 131 -4.69 -1.19 -24.03
CA PRO A 131 -3.24 -1.39 -23.97
C PRO A 131 -2.43 -0.08 -23.97
N ALA A 132 -2.82 0.88 -23.13
CA ALA A 132 -2.15 2.17 -22.92
C ALA A 132 -1.37 2.12 -21.61
N PHE A 133 -0.29 1.32 -21.60
CA PHE A 133 0.47 0.95 -20.40
C PHE A 133 1.12 2.15 -19.71
N LEU A 134 1.68 3.09 -20.48
CA LEU A 134 2.35 4.26 -19.93
C LEU A 134 1.34 5.21 -19.29
N GLU A 135 0.24 5.50 -19.98
CA GLU A 135 -0.86 6.33 -19.50
C GLU A 135 -1.48 5.74 -18.23
N PHE A 136 -1.69 4.42 -18.22
CA PHE A 136 -2.19 3.71 -17.07
C PHE A 136 -1.24 3.84 -15.88
N TYR A 137 0.05 3.56 -16.08
CA TYR A 137 1.05 3.65 -15.01
C TYR A 137 1.17 5.07 -14.45
N VAL A 138 1.22 6.09 -15.32
CA VAL A 138 1.29 7.51 -14.90
C VAL A 138 0.07 7.91 -14.08
N GLY A 139 -1.13 7.48 -14.51
CA GLY A 139 -2.36 7.71 -13.75
C GLY A 139 -2.33 7.02 -12.39
N HIS A 140 -1.90 5.76 -12.36
CA HIS A 140 -1.88 4.93 -11.17
C HIS A 140 -0.90 5.47 -10.11
N ILE A 141 0.38 5.61 -10.47
CA ILE A 141 1.40 6.12 -9.55
C ILE A 141 1.12 7.56 -9.13
N GLY A 142 0.47 8.35 -10.00
CA GLY A 142 -0.01 9.68 -9.68
C GLY A 142 -1.03 9.66 -8.53
N ALA A 143 -1.90 8.65 -8.50
CA ALA A 143 -2.85 8.45 -7.42
C ALA A 143 -2.16 8.12 -6.09
N ASP A 144 -1.15 7.25 -6.09
CA ASP A 144 -0.37 6.91 -4.90
C ASP A 144 0.38 8.13 -4.36
N ILE A 145 1.00 8.91 -5.24
CA ILE A 145 1.69 10.16 -4.88
C ILE A 145 0.72 11.12 -4.20
N VAL A 146 -0.46 11.32 -4.78
CA VAL A 146 -1.46 12.25 -4.22
C VAL A 146 -2.00 11.71 -2.90
N PHE A 147 -2.42 10.45 -2.84
CA PHE A 147 -3.01 9.87 -1.63
C PHE A 147 -2.01 9.84 -0.47
N LEU A 148 -0.81 9.26 -0.67
CA LEU A 148 0.20 9.16 0.38
C LEU A 148 0.76 10.53 0.76
N GLY A 149 0.86 11.47 -0.18
CA GLY A 149 1.20 12.87 0.09
C GLY A 149 0.16 13.56 0.97
N LEU A 150 -1.13 13.44 0.64
CA LEU A 150 -2.22 13.98 1.45
C LEU A 150 -2.27 13.33 2.83
N LEU A 151 -2.10 12.01 2.90
CA LEU A 151 -2.03 11.27 4.16
C LEU A 151 -0.88 11.76 5.03
N ALA A 152 0.30 11.99 4.46
CA ALA A 152 1.46 12.52 5.17
C ALA A 152 1.18 13.90 5.78
N VAL A 153 0.53 14.78 5.02
CA VAL A 153 0.11 16.10 5.51
C VAL A 153 -0.92 15.96 6.63
N ALA A 154 -1.94 15.11 6.42
CA ALA A 154 -2.99 14.85 7.40
C ALA A 154 -2.41 14.29 8.70
N VAL A 155 -1.44 13.38 8.63
CA VAL A 155 -0.75 12.79 9.78
C VAL A 155 0.08 13.83 10.52
N SER A 156 0.91 14.60 9.81
CA SER A 156 1.77 15.62 10.44
C SER A 156 0.99 16.68 11.23
N ARG A 157 -0.21 17.05 10.74
CA ARG A 157 -1.10 18.02 11.41
C ARG A 157 -2.00 17.34 12.43
N GLY A 158 -2.63 16.24 12.05
CA GLY A 158 -3.60 15.49 12.85
C GLY A 158 -3.01 14.88 14.11
N ALA A 159 -1.74 14.44 14.07
CA ALA A 159 -1.05 13.94 15.26
C ALA A 159 -0.91 15.02 16.34
N ASN A 160 -0.62 16.27 15.95
CA ASN A 160 -0.55 17.40 16.89
C ASN A 160 -1.93 17.79 17.43
N VAL A 161 -2.96 17.77 16.58
CA VAL A 161 -4.35 18.10 16.97
C VAL A 161 -4.93 17.06 17.93
N LEU A 162 -4.69 15.77 17.65
CA LEU A 162 -5.26 14.67 18.43
C LEU A 162 -4.43 14.33 19.68
N GLY A 163 -3.16 14.74 19.74
CA GLY A 163 -2.27 14.50 20.87
C GLY A 163 -2.26 13.03 21.31
N THR A 164 -2.62 12.77 22.56
CA THR A 164 -2.65 11.42 23.15
C THR A 164 -3.71 10.50 22.54
N HIS A 165 -4.71 11.05 21.83
CA HIS A 165 -5.72 10.27 21.13
C HIS A 165 -5.26 9.79 19.75
N TYR A 166 -4.18 10.33 19.19
CA TYR A 166 -3.64 9.90 17.90
C TYR A 166 -3.30 8.40 17.88
N LYS A 167 -2.86 7.86 19.02
CA LYS A 167 -2.60 6.42 19.17
C LYS A 167 -3.80 5.54 18.80
N LYS A 168 -5.05 6.02 19.01
CA LYS A 168 -6.26 5.28 18.64
C LYS A 168 -6.42 5.15 17.13
N VAL A 169 -5.98 6.15 16.36
CA VAL A 169 -6.01 6.12 14.89
C VAL A 169 -5.03 5.06 14.38
N VAL A 170 -3.81 5.05 14.94
CA VAL A 170 -2.78 4.04 14.66
C VAL A 170 -3.30 2.64 15.01
N GLN A 171 -3.87 2.47 16.21
CA GLN A 171 -4.47 1.19 16.63
C GLN A 171 -5.62 0.74 15.72
N ALA A 172 -6.50 1.65 15.31
CA ALA A 172 -7.60 1.33 14.40
C ALA A 172 -7.09 0.85 13.03
N SER A 173 -6.05 1.50 12.48
CA SER A 173 -5.40 1.03 11.26
C SER A 173 -4.77 -0.35 11.44
N GLY A 174 -4.08 -0.59 12.55
CA GLY A 174 -3.49 -1.90 12.86
C GLY A 174 -4.54 -3.00 12.98
N LEU A 175 -5.66 -2.71 13.65
CA LEU A 175 -6.79 -3.64 13.74
C LEU A 175 -7.39 -3.95 12.37
N ALA A 176 -7.60 -2.94 11.52
CA ALA A 176 -8.11 -3.14 10.16
C ALA A 176 -7.21 -4.07 9.34
N MET A 177 -5.88 -3.91 9.45
CA MET A 177 -4.90 -4.79 8.78
C MET A 177 -4.97 -6.24 9.26
N ILE A 178 -5.09 -6.46 10.58
CA ILE A 178 -5.28 -7.81 11.13
C ILE A 178 -6.56 -8.43 10.58
N LEU A 179 -7.67 -7.68 10.61
CA LEU A 179 -8.96 -8.17 10.11
C LEU A 179 -8.91 -8.53 8.63
N PHE A 180 -8.28 -7.70 7.79
CA PHE A 180 -8.09 -8.03 6.37
C PHE A 180 -7.19 -9.24 6.15
N GLY A 181 -6.10 -9.37 6.91
CA GLY A 181 -5.20 -10.52 6.77
C GLY A 181 -5.89 -11.82 7.17
N LEU A 182 -6.66 -11.80 8.27
CA LEU A 182 -7.49 -12.95 8.67
C LEU A 182 -8.56 -13.25 7.63
N TYR A 183 -9.23 -12.23 7.09
CA TYR A 183 -10.23 -12.38 6.04
C TYR A 183 -9.64 -13.08 4.81
N PHE A 184 -8.47 -12.66 4.32
CA PHE A 184 -7.83 -13.30 3.17
C PHE A 184 -7.40 -14.74 3.46
N ILE A 185 -6.83 -15.03 4.64
CA ILE A 185 -6.49 -16.40 5.04
C ILE A 185 -7.73 -17.30 5.05
N LEU A 186 -8.81 -16.86 5.72
CA LEU A 186 -10.04 -17.63 5.81
C LEU A 186 -10.65 -17.83 4.43
N THR A 187 -10.67 -16.80 3.58
CA THR A 187 -11.15 -16.91 2.21
C THR A 187 -10.38 -18.01 1.47
N ILE A 188 -9.04 -18.02 1.53
CA ILE A 188 -8.21 -19.01 0.84
C ILE A 188 -8.42 -20.43 1.38
N LEU A 189 -8.56 -20.60 2.70
CA LEU A 189 -8.73 -21.91 3.33
C LEU A 189 -10.10 -22.55 3.07
N PHE A 190 -11.12 -21.75 2.76
CA PHE A 190 -12.49 -22.20 2.50
C PHE A 190 -12.92 -22.05 1.03
N SER A 191 -11.98 -21.74 0.12
CA SER A 191 -12.16 -21.75 -1.34
C SER A 191 -11.90 -23.12 -1.93
#